data_AF-D5P2P0-F1
#
_entry.id   AF-D5P2P0-F1
#
_cell.length_a   1.000
_cell.length_b   1.000
_cell.length_c   1.000
_cell.angle_alpha   90.00
_cell.angle_beta   90.00
_cell.angle_gamma   90.00
#
_symmetry.space_group_name_H-M   'P 1'
#
loop_
_entity.id
_entity.type
_entity.pdbx_description
1 polymer ?
#
loop_
_entity_poly.entity_id
_entity_poly.type
_entity_poly.pdbx_seq_one_letter_code
_entity_poly.pdbx_strand_id
1 'polypeptide(L)'
;MKILARFRRPQPVAVYDRIGGREAIEVVVEDFYARVLADDQLCGFFTGTNMNRLKGKQVEFFAAALGGPEPYTGAPMRQVHRGRGITMHHFNLVAGHLSDALAAAGVPSGTVTEIIGAIAPLAPEIATGEPNTATV
;
A
#
# COMPACT_ATOMS: atom_id res chain seq x y z
N MET A 1 -13.64 47.15 -11.04
CA MET A 1 -12.57 46.73 -10.10
C MET A 1 -13.17 45.82 -9.03
N LYS A 2 -13.08 44.48 -9.18
CA LYS A 2 -13.37 43.49 -8.12
C LYS A 2 -12.55 42.23 -8.39
N ILE A 3 -11.28 42.25 -8.01
CA ILE A 3 -10.44 41.04 -7.93
C ILE A 3 -10.76 40.40 -6.59
N LEU A 4 -11.74 39.50 -6.57
CA LEU A 4 -11.85 38.53 -5.48
C LEU A 4 -10.89 37.39 -5.82
N ALA A 5 -9.61 37.61 -5.51
CA ALA A 5 -8.66 36.53 -5.36
C ALA A 5 -9.22 35.63 -4.23
N ARG A 6 -9.89 34.56 -4.63
CA ARG A 6 -10.21 33.46 -3.74
C ARG A 6 -8.88 33.02 -3.15
N PHE A 7 -8.67 33.25 -1.86
CA PHE A 7 -7.59 32.64 -1.10
C PHE A 7 -7.74 31.13 -1.24
N ARG A 8 -7.11 30.55 -2.26
CA ARG A 8 -6.93 29.12 -2.39
C ARG A 8 -6.03 28.76 -1.23
N ARG A 9 -6.60 28.25 -0.13
CA ARG A 9 -5.83 27.60 0.93
C ARG A 9 -4.87 26.63 0.23
N PRO A 10 -3.55 26.66 0.52
CA PRO A 10 -2.68 25.62 0.02
C PRO A 10 -3.32 24.30 0.43
N GLN A 11 -3.63 23.45 -0.55
CA GLN A 11 -3.99 22.07 -0.22
C GLN A 11 -2.82 21.50 0.56
N PRO A 12 -3.05 20.77 1.68
CA PRO A 12 -1.97 20.09 2.37
C PRO A 12 -1.13 19.33 1.34
N VAL A 13 0.19 19.52 1.35
CA VAL A 13 1.09 18.80 0.44
C VAL A 13 0.82 17.32 0.62
N ALA A 14 0.48 16.63 -0.48
CA ALA A 14 0.13 15.23 -0.43
C ALA A 14 1.28 14.42 0.18
N VAL A 15 0.97 13.29 0.84
CA VAL A 15 2.01 12.36 1.31
C VAL A 15 2.90 11.96 0.13
N TYR A 16 2.30 11.72 -1.03
CA TYR A 16 2.96 11.46 -2.30
C TYR A 16 4.11 12.43 -2.60
N ASP A 17 3.84 13.74 -2.56
CA ASP A 17 4.86 14.76 -2.86
C ASP A 17 5.95 14.80 -1.79
N ARG A 18 5.58 14.61 -0.50
CA ARG A 18 6.53 14.64 0.62
C ARG A 18 7.54 13.48 0.59
N ILE A 19 7.17 12.33 0.04
CA ILE A 19 8.05 11.15 -0.02
C ILE A 19 8.89 11.08 -1.29
N GLY A 20 8.77 12.05 -2.21
CA GLY A 20 9.51 12.05 -3.48
C GLY A 20 8.72 11.51 -4.68
N GLY A 21 7.41 11.36 -4.55
CA GLY A 21 6.52 10.99 -5.65
C GLY A 21 6.72 9.57 -6.16
N ARG A 22 6.48 9.37 -7.46
CA ARG A 22 6.41 8.05 -8.09
C ARG A 22 7.71 7.25 -7.99
N GLU A 23 8.85 7.89 -8.24
CA GLU A 23 10.15 7.20 -8.21
C GLU A 23 10.44 6.61 -6.83
N ALA A 24 10.15 7.35 -5.76
CA ALA A 24 10.30 6.85 -4.40
C ALA A 24 9.35 5.68 -4.09
N ILE A 25 8.10 5.74 -4.59
CA ILE A 25 7.14 4.65 -4.45
C ILE A 25 7.60 3.40 -5.22
N GLU A 26 8.20 3.55 -6.40
CA GLU A 26 8.75 2.44 -7.17
C GLU A 26 9.86 1.71 -6.41
N VAL A 27 10.77 2.46 -5.78
CA VAL A 27 11.83 1.89 -4.91
C VAL A 27 11.23 1.15 -3.71
N VAL A 28 10.26 1.77 -3.02
CA VAL A 28 9.60 1.15 -1.87
C VAL A 28 8.87 -0.12 -2.27
N VAL A 29 8.15 -0.12 -3.40
CA VAL A 29 7.40 -1.30 -3.89
C VAL A 29 8.35 -2.43 -4.27
N GLU A 30 9.52 -2.13 -4.82
CA GLU A 30 10.52 -3.14 -5.16
C GLU A 30 11.01 -3.87 -3.90
N ASP A 31 11.46 -3.12 -2.87
CA ASP A 31 11.92 -3.69 -1.60
C ASP A 31 10.78 -4.38 -0.84
N PHE A 32 9.60 -3.79 -0.81
CA PHE A 32 8.40 -4.36 -0.20
C PHE A 32 8.09 -5.75 -0.73
N TYR A 33 8.08 -5.95 -2.06
CA TYR A 33 7.83 -7.27 -2.62
C TYR A 33 9.01 -8.23 -2.45
N ALA A 34 10.25 -7.74 -2.39
CA ALA A 34 11.39 -8.59 -2.03
C ALA A 34 11.19 -9.21 -0.62
N ARG A 35 10.73 -8.40 0.35
CA ARG A 35 10.40 -8.87 1.71
C ARG A 35 9.22 -9.83 1.73
N VAL A 36 8.11 -9.47 1.08
CA VAL A 36 6.90 -10.31 1.03
C VAL A 36 7.17 -11.67 0.38
N LEU A 37 7.96 -11.73 -0.67
CA LEU A 37 8.30 -12.99 -1.34
C LEU A 37 9.32 -13.84 -0.57
N ALA A 38 10.06 -13.24 0.36
CA ALA A 38 10.98 -13.93 1.26
C ALA A 38 10.31 -14.42 2.56
N ASP A 39 9.05 -14.04 2.81
CA ASP A 39 8.28 -14.49 3.96
C ASP A 39 7.54 -15.79 3.64
N ASP A 40 7.90 -16.88 4.32
CA ASP A 40 7.33 -18.22 4.15
C ASP A 40 5.81 -18.27 4.39
N GLN A 41 5.24 -17.33 5.15
CA GLN A 41 3.80 -17.25 5.39
C GLN A 41 3.04 -16.51 4.29
N LEU A 42 3.75 -15.78 3.42
CA LEU A 42 3.14 -14.94 2.37
C LEU A 42 3.48 -15.41 0.95
N CYS A 43 4.67 -15.95 0.72
CA CYS A 43 5.19 -16.25 -0.61
C CYS A 43 4.25 -17.16 -1.43
N GLY A 44 3.58 -18.11 -0.76
CA GLY A 44 2.61 -19.02 -1.36
C GLY A 44 1.46 -18.32 -2.12
N PHE A 45 0.97 -17.16 -1.63
CA PHE A 45 -0.12 -16.39 -2.25
C PHE A 45 0.25 -15.82 -3.63
N PHE A 46 1.55 -15.73 -3.94
CA PHE A 46 2.07 -15.12 -5.15
C PHE A 46 2.55 -16.15 -6.19
N THR A 47 2.41 -17.45 -5.91
CA THR A 47 2.73 -18.52 -6.87
C THR A 47 1.97 -18.31 -8.18
N GLY A 48 2.69 -18.29 -9.31
CA GLY A 48 2.12 -18.08 -10.64
C GLY A 48 1.71 -16.62 -10.94
N THR A 49 1.98 -15.67 -10.05
CA THR A 49 1.67 -14.26 -10.27
C THR A 49 2.73 -13.61 -11.19
N ASN A 50 2.27 -12.82 -12.16
CA ASN A 50 3.16 -11.92 -12.90
C ASN A 50 3.57 -10.74 -12.00
N MET A 51 4.73 -10.86 -11.36
CA MET A 51 5.22 -9.89 -10.38
C MET A 51 5.47 -8.50 -10.98
N ASN A 52 5.95 -8.40 -12.22
CA ASN A 52 6.17 -7.11 -12.87
C ASN A 52 4.86 -6.34 -13.03
N ARG A 53 3.81 -7.03 -13.49
CA ARG A 53 2.47 -6.44 -13.61
C ARG A 53 1.90 -6.07 -12.25
N LEU A 54 2.08 -6.92 -11.23
CA LEU A 54 1.60 -6.66 -9.87
C LEU A 54 2.29 -5.43 -9.26
N LYS A 55 3.62 -5.35 -9.34
CA LYS A 55 4.40 -4.20 -8.84
C LYS A 55 3.94 -2.89 -9.47
N GLY A 56 3.74 -2.86 -10.79
CA GLY A 56 3.18 -1.68 -11.47
C GLY A 56 1.80 -1.26 -10.91
N LYS A 57 0.91 -2.22 -10.65
CA LYS A 57 -0.39 -1.94 -10.02
C LYS A 57 -0.29 -1.52 -8.56
N GLN A 58 0.71 -2.00 -7.83
CA GLN A 58 0.95 -1.56 -6.46
C GLN A 58 1.46 -0.11 -6.41
N VAL A 59 2.34 0.28 -7.35
CA VAL A 59 2.81 1.67 -7.49
C VAL A 59 1.64 2.60 -7.78
N GLU A 60 0.80 2.26 -8.76
CA GLU A 60 -0.41 3.04 -9.07
C GLU A 60 -1.33 3.16 -7.84
N PHE A 61 -1.53 2.05 -7.12
CA PHE A 61 -2.38 2.02 -5.94
C PHE A 61 -1.86 2.92 -4.81
N PHE A 62 -0.58 2.78 -4.46
CA PHE A 62 0.03 3.61 -3.42
C PHE A 62 0.11 5.07 -3.83
N ALA A 63 0.45 5.37 -5.09
CA ALA A 63 0.45 6.74 -5.57
C ALA A 63 -0.93 7.39 -5.38
N ALA A 64 -2.01 6.73 -5.82
CA ALA A 64 -3.37 7.22 -5.66
C ALA A 64 -3.78 7.36 -4.18
N ALA A 65 -3.48 6.34 -3.35
CA ALA A 65 -3.82 6.34 -1.92
C ALA A 65 -3.11 7.45 -1.14
N LEU A 66 -1.92 7.86 -1.59
CA LEU A 66 -1.11 8.91 -0.96
C LEU A 66 -1.36 10.30 -1.53
N GLY A 67 -2.40 10.46 -2.36
CA GLY A 67 -2.81 11.75 -2.94
C GLY A 67 -2.06 12.15 -4.20
N GLY A 68 -1.43 11.20 -4.89
CA GLY A 68 -0.80 11.40 -6.19
C GLY A 68 -1.82 11.78 -7.28
N PRO A 69 -1.33 12.31 -8.41
CA PRO A 69 -2.19 12.90 -9.45
C PRO A 69 -2.92 11.87 -10.32
N GLU A 70 -2.43 10.63 -10.35
CA GLU A 70 -2.97 9.56 -11.18
C GLU A 70 -3.91 8.65 -10.38
N PRO A 71 -5.06 8.23 -10.95
CA PRO A 71 -5.96 7.30 -10.31
C PRO A 71 -5.41 5.86 -10.37
N TYR A 72 -5.80 5.04 -9.38
CA TYR A 72 -5.64 3.60 -9.48
C TYR A 72 -6.57 3.01 -10.54
N THR A 73 -6.01 2.20 -11.45
CA THR A 73 -6.77 1.62 -12.58
C THR A 73 -6.99 0.11 -12.47
N GLY A 74 -6.59 -0.50 -11.35
CA GLY A 74 -6.79 -1.92 -11.13
C GLY A 74 -8.18 -2.25 -10.59
N ALA A 75 -8.43 -3.55 -10.41
CA ALA A 75 -9.69 -4.03 -9.86
C ALA A 75 -9.80 -3.72 -8.36
N PRO A 76 -11.03 -3.59 -7.81
CA PRO A 76 -11.25 -3.30 -6.40
C PRO A 76 -10.55 -4.27 -5.45
N MET A 77 -10.10 -3.79 -4.28
CA MET A 77 -9.35 -4.58 -3.30
C MET A 77 -10.11 -5.85 -2.89
N ARG A 78 -11.41 -5.74 -2.60
CA ARG A 78 -12.25 -6.91 -2.32
C ARG A 78 -12.25 -7.94 -3.45
N GLN A 79 -12.35 -7.50 -4.71
CA GLN A 79 -12.42 -8.42 -5.85
C GLN A 79 -11.10 -9.17 -6.04
N VAL A 80 -9.96 -8.48 -5.98
CA VAL A 80 -8.66 -9.11 -6.25
C VAL A 80 -8.24 -10.07 -5.14
N HIS A 81 -8.67 -9.85 -3.90
CA HIS A 81 -8.30 -10.66 -2.73
C HIS A 81 -9.33 -11.73 -2.33
N ARG A 82 -10.53 -11.70 -2.90
CA ARG A 82 -11.62 -12.65 -2.58
C ARG A 82 -11.19 -14.10 -2.78
N GLY A 83 -11.57 -14.96 -1.83
CA GLY A 83 -11.42 -16.42 -1.95
C GLY A 83 -9.98 -16.92 -1.83
N ARG A 84 -9.03 -16.04 -1.44
CA ARG A 84 -7.62 -16.42 -1.27
C ARG A 84 -7.29 -16.95 0.13
N GLY A 85 -8.20 -16.87 1.11
CA GLY A 85 -7.91 -17.27 2.50
C GLY A 85 -6.99 -16.29 3.23
N ILE A 86 -6.96 -15.03 2.82
CA ILE A 86 -6.15 -13.98 3.48
C ILE A 86 -6.80 -13.65 4.83
N THR A 87 -6.05 -13.79 5.91
CA THR A 87 -6.50 -13.51 7.28
C THR A 87 -5.96 -12.15 7.73
N MET A 88 -6.44 -11.67 8.90
CA MET A 88 -5.87 -10.47 9.52
C MET A 88 -4.39 -10.64 9.87
N HIS A 89 -3.94 -11.86 10.17
CA HIS A 89 -2.53 -12.16 10.38
C HIS A 89 -1.69 -11.87 9.13
N HIS A 90 -2.11 -12.39 7.96
CA HIS A 90 -1.42 -12.10 6.70
C HIS A 90 -1.41 -10.62 6.36
N PHE A 91 -2.53 -9.91 6.60
CA PHE A 91 -2.60 -8.47 6.40
C PHE A 91 -1.59 -7.72 7.27
N ASN A 92 -1.46 -8.11 8.54
CA ASN A 92 -0.51 -7.50 9.46
C ASN A 92 0.95 -7.75 9.06
N LEU A 93 1.28 -8.96 8.58
CA LEU A 93 2.61 -9.25 8.03
C LEU A 93 2.92 -8.33 6.83
N VAL A 94 1.98 -8.20 5.90
CA VAL A 94 2.12 -7.31 4.74
C VAL A 94 2.29 -5.84 5.17
N ALA A 95 1.52 -5.36 6.14
CA ALA A 95 1.66 -3.99 6.67
C ALA A 95 3.01 -3.77 7.37
N GLY A 96 3.54 -4.79 8.06
CA GLY A 96 4.89 -4.80 8.64
C GLY A 96 5.96 -4.66 7.57
N HIS A 97 5.93 -5.51 6.54
CA HIS A 97 6.89 -5.44 5.42
C HIS A 97 6.84 -4.11 4.68
N LEU A 98 5.66 -3.50 4.53
CA LEU A 98 5.52 -2.16 3.96
C LEU A 98 6.16 -1.10 4.86
N SER A 99 5.97 -1.19 6.17
CA SER A 99 6.58 -0.26 7.14
C SER A 99 8.11 -0.34 7.09
N ASP A 100 8.65 -1.56 7.02
CA ASP A 100 10.09 -1.79 6.93
C ASP A 100 10.68 -1.26 5.62
N ALA A 101 10.00 -1.46 4.49
CA ALA A 101 10.43 -0.95 3.19
C ALA A 101 10.43 0.59 3.14
N LEU A 102 9.42 1.22 3.71
CA LEU A 102 9.36 2.69 3.83
C LEU A 102 10.50 3.21 4.72
N ALA A 103 10.73 2.57 5.86
CA ALA A 103 11.82 2.94 6.76
C ALA A 103 13.21 2.76 6.10
N ALA A 104 13.40 1.67 5.35
CA ALA A 104 14.64 1.41 4.59
C ALA A 104 14.87 2.44 3.48
N ALA A 105 13.80 2.97 2.88
CA ALA A 105 13.86 4.08 1.93
C ALA A 105 14.10 5.46 2.59
N GLY A 106 14.27 5.51 3.92
CA GLY A 106 14.55 6.75 4.66
C GLY A 106 13.31 7.61 4.91
N VAL A 107 12.10 7.06 4.76
CA VAL A 107 10.86 7.79 5.05
C VAL A 107 10.77 8.05 6.56
N PRO A 108 10.53 9.29 7.02
CA PRO A 108 10.41 9.61 8.44
C PRO A 108 9.30 8.80 9.11
N SER A 109 9.51 8.34 10.35
CA SER A 109 8.57 7.47 11.08
C SER A 109 7.15 8.04 11.18
N GLY A 110 7.01 9.36 11.33
CA GLY A 110 5.71 10.04 11.30
C GLY A 110 4.99 9.88 9.96
N THR A 111 5.72 9.96 8.85
CA THR A 111 5.19 9.72 7.50
C THR A 111 4.91 8.24 7.27
N VAL A 112 5.73 7.32 7.77
CA VAL A 112 5.42 5.88 7.75
C VAL A 112 4.08 5.60 8.45
N THR A 113 3.89 6.18 9.63
CA THR A 113 2.64 6.05 10.40
C THR A 113 1.43 6.56 9.62
N GLU A 114 1.58 7.71 8.96
CA GLU A 114 0.54 8.29 8.10
C GLU A 114 0.19 7.38 6.91
N ILE A 115 1.21 6.81 6.24
CA ILE A 115 1.02 5.87 5.13
C ILE A 115 0.29 4.61 5.59
N ILE A 116 0.75 3.99 6.68
CA ILE A 116 0.09 2.79 7.23
C ILE A 116 -1.35 3.10 7.65
N GLY A 117 -1.60 4.28 8.22
CA GLY A 117 -2.94 4.76 8.55
C GLY A 117 -3.86 4.89 7.33
N ALA A 118 -3.32 5.24 6.16
CA ALA A 118 -4.08 5.28 4.91
C ALA A 118 -4.41 3.88 4.34
N ILE A 119 -3.57 2.88 4.62
CA ILE A 119 -3.75 1.50 4.14
C ILE A 119 -4.63 0.66 5.09
N ALA A 120 -4.57 0.91 6.40
CA ALA A 120 -5.29 0.13 7.41
C ALA A 120 -6.81 -0.03 7.15
N PRO A 121 -7.56 0.97 6.65
CA PRO A 121 -8.98 0.83 6.35
C PRO A 121 -9.32 -0.21 5.29
N LEU A 122 -8.34 -0.69 4.51
CA LEU A 122 -8.53 -1.73 3.49
C LEU A 122 -8.56 -3.15 4.08
N ALA A 123 -8.15 -3.32 5.33
CA ALA A 123 -8.14 -4.62 6.01
C ALA A 123 -9.45 -5.43 5.84
N PRO A 124 -10.66 -4.89 6.11
CA PRO A 124 -11.93 -5.63 5.94
C PRO A 124 -12.28 -5.96 4.48
N GLU A 125 -11.62 -5.36 3.50
CA GLU A 125 -11.76 -5.74 2.08
C GLU A 125 -10.83 -6.88 1.68
N ILE A 126 -9.67 -6.99 2.34
CA ILE A 126 -8.57 -7.87 1.97
C ILE A 126 -8.57 -9.14 2.84
N ALA A 127 -8.62 -8.97 4.15
CA ALA A 127 -8.61 -10.03 5.15
C ALA A 127 -10.01 -10.60 5.39
N THR A 128 -10.46 -11.45 4.47
CA THR A 128 -11.80 -12.07 4.50
C THR A 128 -11.79 -13.56 4.89
N GLY A 129 -10.60 -14.14 5.10
CA GLY A 129 -10.44 -15.48 5.64
C GLY A 129 -10.68 -15.50 7.14
N GLU A 130 -11.25 -16.60 7.65
CA GLU A 130 -11.40 -16.80 9.08
C GLU A 130 -10.02 -16.92 9.76
N PRO A 131 -9.85 -16.43 10.99
CA PRO A 131 -8.64 -16.67 11.75
C PRO A 131 -8.45 -18.18 11.87
N ASN A 132 -7.25 -18.66 11.54
CA ASN A 132 -6.92 -20.08 11.66
C ASN A 132 -7.00 -20.46 13.15
N THR A 133 -8.15 -20.98 13.60
CA THR A 133 -8.24 -21.77 14.83
C THR A 133 -7.48 -23.05 14.56
N ALA A 134 -6.16 -23.01 14.76
CA ALA A 134 -5.38 -24.21 14.91
C ALA A 134 -5.93 -24.94 16.14
N THR A 135 -6.75 -25.96 15.90
CA THR A 135 -7.11 -26.95 16.90
C THR A 135 -5.82 -27.59 17.39
N VAL A 136 -5.57 -27.48 18.70
CA VAL A 136 -4.54 -28.24 19.42
C VAL A 136 -4.80 -29.73 19.28
#